data_AF-A0A6A4T8Y7-F1
#
_entry.id   AF-A0A6A4T8Y7-F1
#
_cell.length_a   1.000
_cell.length_b   1.000
_cell.length_c   1.000
_cell.angle_alpha   90.00
_cell.angle_beta   90.00
_cell.angle_gamma   90.00
#
_symmetry.space_group_name_H-M   'P 1'
#
loop_
_entity.id
_entity.type
_entity.pdbx_description
1 polymer ?
#
loop_
_entity_poly.entity_id
_entity_poly.type
_entity_poly.pdbx_seq_one_letter_code
_entity_poly.pdbx_strand_id
1 'polypeptide(L)'
;MMKLLLSLTLIWALSSTGEALECYSCTTSACTTSLTCSSETMCITAAIEAPAVPAANSLQCNSCNPLTSQCNNPVQCKGTEDRCFQATVTSGSTTTSVLGCASSNMCDAAANQGQLPFVQSFGNVTGSACCGTNLCNTVSTTTTTSAASDTCRIRLTMIHLLIGLLVFTLY
;
A
#
# COMPACT_ATOMS: atom_id res chain seq x y z
N MET A 1 55.23 -27.00 -40.60
CA MET A 1 54.99 -26.90 -39.14
C MET A 1 55.01 -25.45 -38.61
N MET A 2 54.62 -24.42 -39.39
CA MET A 2 54.60 -23.01 -38.93
C MET A 2 53.18 -22.50 -38.58
N LYS A 3 52.12 -23.19 -39.02
CA LYS A 3 50.72 -22.80 -38.79
C LYS A 3 50.21 -23.12 -37.37
N LEU A 4 50.81 -24.10 -36.69
CA LEU A 4 50.38 -24.47 -35.32
C LEU A 4 50.81 -23.43 -34.27
N LEU A 5 52.01 -22.85 -34.46
CA LEU A 5 52.55 -21.82 -33.56
C LEU A 5 51.74 -20.52 -33.62
N LEU A 6 51.29 -20.12 -34.82
CA LEU A 6 50.42 -18.94 -35.01
C LEU A 6 49.03 -19.12 -34.40
N SER A 7 48.50 -20.34 -34.41
CA SER A 7 47.21 -20.65 -33.78
C SER A 7 47.32 -20.57 -32.25
N LEU A 8 48.40 -21.11 -31.69
CA LEU A 8 48.59 -21.18 -30.24
C LEU A 8 48.83 -19.80 -29.60
N THR A 9 49.52 -18.88 -30.30
CA THR A 9 49.68 -17.49 -29.83
C THR A 9 48.40 -16.68 -29.95
N LEU A 10 47.56 -16.94 -30.96
CA LEU A 10 46.26 -16.29 -31.12
C LEU A 10 45.27 -16.70 -30.02
N ILE A 11 45.26 -17.99 -29.65
CA ILE A 11 44.42 -18.53 -28.56
C ILE A 11 44.84 -17.93 -27.21
N TRP A 12 46.15 -17.74 -26.97
CA TRP A 12 46.67 -17.12 -25.75
C TRP A 12 46.34 -15.62 -25.66
N ALA A 13 46.36 -14.90 -26.80
CA ALA A 13 45.97 -13.49 -26.85
C ALA A 13 44.47 -13.29 -26.58
N LEU A 14 43.61 -14.18 -27.09
CA LEU A 14 42.16 -14.13 -26.88
C LEU A 14 41.74 -14.45 -25.43
N SER A 15 42.58 -15.17 -24.67
CA SER A 15 42.31 -15.53 -23.27
C SER A 15 42.84 -14.50 -22.25
N SER A 16 43.60 -13.50 -22.68
CA SER A 16 44.23 -12.49 -21.81
C SER A 16 43.49 -11.14 -21.77
N THR A 17 42.43 -10.96 -22.55
CA THR A 17 41.59 -9.75 -22.53
C THR A 17 40.29 -10.01 -21.77
N GLY A 18 40.42 -10.41 -20.51
CA GLY A 18 39.34 -10.32 -19.55
C GLY A 18 39.40 -8.93 -18.91
N GLU A 19 38.61 -7.98 -19.41
CA GLU A 19 38.20 -6.82 -18.60
C GLU A 19 37.68 -7.40 -17.29
N ALA A 20 38.27 -7.02 -16.15
CA ALA A 20 37.82 -7.51 -14.86
C ALA A 20 36.34 -7.13 -14.70
N LEU A 21 35.46 -8.14 -14.58
CA LEU A 21 34.05 -7.89 -14.29
C LEU A 21 33.99 -7.21 -12.92
N GLU A 22 33.76 -5.90 -12.89
CA GLU A 22 33.46 -5.18 -11.66
C GLU A 22 32.06 -5.60 -11.19
N CYS A 23 32.00 -6.38 -10.12
CA CYS A 23 30.74 -6.66 -9.44
C CYS A 23 30.35 -5.40 -8.66
N TYR A 24 29.07 -5.05 -8.57
CA TYR A 24 28.62 -4.00 -7.66
C TYR A 24 27.71 -4.59 -6.59
N SER A 25 27.90 -4.23 -5.31
CA SER A 25 26.90 -4.51 -4.28
C SER A 25 25.89 -3.37 -4.21
N CYS A 26 24.62 -3.74 -4.11
CA CYS A 26 23.52 -2.81 -3.99
C CYS A 26 22.78 -3.11 -2.68
N THR A 27 22.79 -2.18 -1.73
CA THR A 27 21.94 -2.22 -0.53
C THR A 27 20.66 -1.40 -0.73
N THR A 28 20.63 -0.54 -1.75
CA THR A 28 19.50 0.29 -2.21
C THR A 28 19.53 0.38 -3.74
N SER A 29 18.72 1.26 -4.35
CA SER A 29 18.76 1.56 -5.80
C SER A 29 20.07 2.20 -6.28
N ALA A 30 21.00 2.53 -5.37
CA ALA A 30 22.34 3.01 -5.71
C ALA A 30 23.36 1.89 -5.46
N CYS A 31 23.99 1.42 -6.53
CA CYS A 31 25.07 0.45 -6.50
C CYS A 31 26.40 1.22 -6.50
N THR A 32 26.88 1.62 -5.33
CA THR A 32 28.01 2.55 -5.20
C THR A 32 29.36 1.89 -4.93
N THR A 33 29.37 0.57 -4.70
CA THR A 33 30.56 -0.14 -4.24
C THR A 33 30.89 -1.25 -5.22
N SER A 34 32.01 -1.08 -5.92
CA SER A 34 32.60 -2.15 -6.72
C SER A 34 33.22 -3.21 -5.80
N LEU A 35 33.03 -4.46 -6.16
CA LEU A 35 33.51 -5.65 -5.50
C LEU A 35 34.25 -6.48 -6.54
N THR A 36 35.42 -6.96 -6.17
CA THR A 36 36.18 -7.92 -6.97
C THR A 36 35.71 -9.31 -6.57
N CYS A 37 35.07 -10.01 -7.50
CA CYS A 37 34.64 -11.39 -7.26
C CYS A 37 35.84 -12.34 -7.46
N SER A 38 35.96 -13.38 -6.63
CA SER A 38 37.06 -14.34 -6.75
C SER A 38 36.85 -15.25 -7.97
N SER A 39 37.95 -15.77 -8.53
CA SER A 39 38.00 -16.51 -9.80
C SER A 39 37.15 -17.78 -9.87
N GLU A 40 36.56 -18.24 -8.76
CA GLU A 40 35.75 -19.46 -8.67
C GLU A 40 34.24 -19.18 -8.53
N THR A 41 33.85 -17.91 -8.34
CA THR A 41 32.43 -17.52 -8.19
C THR A 41 31.96 -16.74 -9.43
N MET A 42 31.08 -17.36 -10.21
CA MET A 42 30.34 -16.63 -11.26
C MET A 42 29.48 -15.55 -10.60
N CYS A 43 29.68 -14.30 -11.00
CA CYS A 43 28.96 -13.15 -10.47
C CYS A 43 27.62 -13.04 -11.20
N ILE A 44 26.52 -13.34 -10.53
CA ILE A 44 25.19 -13.08 -11.09
C ILE A 44 24.88 -11.60 -10.85
N THR A 45 25.02 -10.77 -11.88
CA THR A 45 24.59 -9.37 -11.83
C THR A 45 23.07 -9.31 -12.01
N ALA A 46 22.33 -9.17 -10.92
CA ALA A 46 20.92 -8.80 -10.96
C ALA A 46 20.80 -7.28 -10.81
N ALA A 47 20.61 -6.57 -11.91
CA ALA A 47 20.21 -5.16 -11.85
C ALA A 47 18.70 -5.09 -11.59
N ILE A 48 18.30 -4.61 -10.42
CA ILE A 48 16.91 -4.28 -10.13
C ILE A 48 16.71 -2.81 -10.51
N GLU A 49 16.04 -2.56 -11.63
CA GLU A 49 15.56 -1.21 -11.93
C GLU A 49 14.45 -0.86 -10.94
N ALA A 50 14.72 0.10 -10.06
CA ALA A 50 13.65 0.70 -9.28
C ALA A 50 12.68 1.39 -10.24
N PRO A 51 11.36 1.17 -10.12
CA PRO A 51 10.39 1.95 -10.88
C PRO A 51 10.67 3.44 -10.67
N ALA A 52 10.61 4.22 -11.76
CA ALA A 52 10.77 5.66 -11.66
C ALA A 52 9.78 6.22 -10.63
N VAL A 53 10.27 7.05 -9.71
CA VAL A 53 9.39 7.74 -8.74
C VAL A 53 8.40 8.59 -9.54
N PRO A 54 7.09 8.39 -9.38
CA PRO A 54 6.11 9.17 -10.13
C PRO A 54 6.26 10.65 -9.82
N ALA A 55 6.06 11.49 -10.84
CA ALA A 55 6.11 12.94 -10.68
C ALA A 55 5.03 13.42 -9.71
N ALA A 56 5.32 14.49 -8.96
CA ALA A 56 4.31 15.19 -8.17
C ALA A 56 3.19 15.68 -9.08
N ASN A 57 1.95 15.44 -8.68
CA ASN A 57 0.78 16.01 -9.34
C ASN A 57 0.34 17.28 -8.59
N SER A 58 -0.85 17.83 -8.89
CA SER A 58 -1.33 19.07 -8.28
C SER A 58 -2.12 18.87 -6.97
N LEU A 59 -2.43 17.64 -6.58
CA LEU A 59 -3.26 17.32 -5.43
C LEU A 59 -2.42 17.18 -4.16
N GLN A 60 -2.84 17.85 -3.09
CA GLN A 60 -2.28 17.67 -1.75
C GLN A 60 -3.31 17.06 -0.81
N CYS A 61 -2.87 16.17 0.06
CA CYS A 61 -3.72 15.52 1.05
C CYS A 61 -3.09 15.63 2.45
N ASN A 62 -3.89 15.53 3.49
CA ASN A 62 -3.36 15.39 4.84
C ASN A 62 -2.81 13.98 5.04
N SER A 63 -1.83 13.87 5.94
CA SER A 63 -1.22 12.62 6.37
C SER A 63 -1.07 12.60 7.89
N CYS A 64 -0.99 11.40 8.46
CA CYS A 64 -0.83 11.19 9.90
C CYS A 64 0.63 10.99 10.29
N ASN A 65 1.06 11.69 11.34
CA ASN A 65 2.31 11.40 12.03
C ASN A 65 2.10 10.19 12.96
N PRO A 66 2.84 9.09 12.78
CA PRO A 66 2.65 7.87 13.58
C PRO A 66 3.07 8.02 15.05
N LEU A 67 3.92 8.99 15.38
CA LEU A 67 4.40 9.23 16.75
C LEU A 67 3.43 10.10 17.55
N THR A 68 2.84 11.11 16.91
CA THR A 68 1.96 12.09 17.58
C THR A 68 0.47 11.86 17.31
N SER A 69 0.13 10.94 16.39
CA SER A 69 -1.23 10.71 15.89
C SER A 69 -1.91 11.96 15.30
N GLN A 70 -1.13 13.00 14.96
CA GLN A 70 -1.66 14.21 14.33
C GLN A 70 -1.77 14.00 12.82
N CYS A 71 -2.97 14.23 12.27
CA CYS A 71 -3.26 14.02 10.84
C CYS A 71 -3.51 15.33 10.09
N ASN A 72 -2.62 16.30 10.27
CA ASN A 72 -2.72 17.65 9.69
C ASN A 72 -1.49 18.01 8.87
N ASN A 73 -0.66 17.03 8.50
CA ASN A 73 0.55 17.26 7.73
C ASN A 73 0.28 17.11 6.22
N PRO A 74 0.35 18.20 5.42
CA PRO A 74 0.15 18.15 3.98
C PRO A 74 1.23 17.30 3.29
N VAL A 75 0.81 16.43 2.39
CA VAL A 75 1.68 15.67 1.49
C VAL A 75 1.26 15.88 0.05
N GLN A 76 2.25 15.97 -0.84
CA GLN A 76 2.04 16.10 -2.28
C GLN A 76 1.82 14.73 -2.90
N CYS A 77 0.67 14.54 -3.55
CA CYS A 77 0.37 13.31 -4.25
C CYS A 77 1.20 13.18 -5.53
N LYS A 78 1.37 11.95 -6.01
CA LYS A 78 2.26 11.61 -7.13
C LYS A 78 1.57 10.69 -8.12
N GLY A 79 1.97 10.80 -9.39
CA GLY A 79 1.47 9.93 -10.45
C GLY A 79 -0.06 9.94 -10.54
N THR A 80 -0.65 8.76 -10.48
CA THR A 80 -2.11 8.52 -10.63
C THR A 80 -2.91 8.70 -9.34
N GLU A 81 -2.29 9.18 -8.27
CA GLU A 81 -2.99 9.50 -7.02
C GLU A 81 -3.86 10.74 -7.19
N ASP A 82 -5.13 10.55 -7.52
CA ASP A 82 -6.10 11.59 -7.85
C ASP A 82 -7.19 11.77 -6.78
N ARG A 83 -7.03 11.12 -5.62
CA ARG A 83 -7.95 11.19 -4.48
C ARG A 83 -7.17 11.30 -3.17
N CYS A 84 -7.71 12.05 -2.22
CA CYS A 84 -7.32 11.93 -0.83
C CYS A 84 -8.13 10.80 -0.18
N PHE A 85 -7.46 10.01 0.64
CA PHE A 85 -8.02 8.89 1.38
C PHE A 85 -8.03 9.18 2.87
N GLN A 86 -9.05 8.68 3.55
CA GLN A 86 -9.12 8.58 5.00
C GLN A 86 -9.73 7.25 5.40
N ALA A 87 -9.20 6.65 6.45
CA ALA A 87 -9.81 5.50 7.11
C ALA A 87 -9.38 5.42 8.58
N THR A 88 -10.02 4.51 9.29
CA THR A 88 -9.70 4.18 10.67
C THR A 88 -9.30 2.72 10.74
N VAL A 89 -8.12 2.44 11.27
CA VAL A 89 -7.58 1.10 11.45
C VAL A 89 -7.62 0.75 12.92
N THR A 90 -8.26 -0.36 13.25
CA THR A 90 -8.34 -0.89 14.62
C THR A 90 -7.53 -2.17 14.73
N SER A 91 -6.49 -2.16 15.55
CA SER A 91 -5.69 -3.35 15.88
C SER A 91 -5.80 -3.63 17.38
N GLY A 92 -6.47 -4.72 17.75
CA GLY A 92 -6.83 -5.01 19.14
C GLY A 92 -7.78 -3.93 19.69
N SER A 93 -7.36 -3.23 20.75
CA SER A 93 -8.08 -2.09 21.33
C SER A 93 -7.61 -0.72 20.81
N THR A 94 -6.52 -0.68 20.02
CA THR A 94 -5.95 0.56 19.52
C THR A 94 -6.59 0.93 18.20
N THR A 95 -7.02 2.19 18.09
CA THR A 95 -7.64 2.73 16.88
C THR A 95 -6.82 3.92 16.39
N THR A 96 -6.42 3.89 15.12
CA THR A 96 -5.57 4.92 14.51
C THR A 96 -6.16 5.38 13.19
N SER A 97 -6.15 6.69 12.96
CA SER A 97 -6.55 7.24 11.66
C SER A 97 -5.42 7.13 10.66
N VAL A 98 -5.77 6.83 9.42
CA VAL A 98 -4.84 6.74 8.29
C VAL A 98 -5.35 7.67 7.21
N LEU A 99 -4.55 8.67 6.88
CA LEU A 99 -4.84 9.68 5.87
C LEU A 99 -3.69 9.74 4.88
N GLY A 100 -4.00 9.97 3.60
CA GLY A 100 -2.99 10.14 2.56
C GLY A 100 -3.55 10.29 1.17
N CYS A 101 -2.70 10.06 0.17
CA CYS A 101 -3.03 10.04 -1.25
C CYS A 101 -3.44 8.62 -1.68
N ALA A 102 -4.38 8.54 -2.60
CA ALA A 102 -4.83 7.29 -3.21
C ALA A 102 -5.27 7.56 -4.65
N SER A 103 -5.32 6.50 -5.45
CA SER A 103 -5.94 6.53 -6.77
C SER A 103 -7.43 6.17 -6.67
N SER A 104 -8.22 6.63 -7.65
CA SER A 104 -9.64 6.32 -7.78
C SER A 104 -9.97 4.83 -7.67
N ASN A 105 -9.21 3.95 -8.34
CA ASN A 105 -9.39 2.50 -8.24
C ASN A 105 -9.20 1.94 -6.80
N MET A 106 -8.29 2.52 -6.01
CA MET A 106 -8.09 2.16 -4.61
C MET A 106 -9.29 2.62 -3.77
N CYS A 107 -9.79 3.83 -4.03
CA CYS A 107 -10.98 4.35 -3.37
C CYS A 107 -12.23 3.51 -3.68
N ASP A 108 -12.40 3.08 -4.93
CA ASP A 108 -13.51 2.22 -5.33
C ASP A 108 -13.41 0.84 -4.66
N ALA A 109 -12.20 0.28 -4.57
CA ALA A 109 -11.98 -0.98 -3.86
C ALA A 109 -12.32 -0.85 -2.35
N ALA A 110 -11.89 0.24 -1.72
CA ALA A 110 -12.15 0.51 -0.30
C ALA A 110 -13.65 0.70 0.00
N ALA A 111 -14.40 1.31 -0.92
CA ALA A 111 -15.84 1.53 -0.77
C ALA A 111 -16.64 0.22 -0.93
N ASN A 112 -16.25 -0.64 -1.87
CA ASN A 112 -16.99 -1.86 -2.18
C ASN A 112 -16.69 -3.03 -1.25
N GLN A 113 -15.44 -3.15 -0.78
CA GLN A 113 -15.02 -4.33 -0.02
C GLN A 113 -15.00 -4.10 1.49
N GLY A 114 -15.07 -2.86 1.98
CA GLY A 114 -14.97 -2.54 3.41
C GLY A 114 -13.63 -2.94 4.07
N GLN A 115 -12.79 -3.69 3.36
CA GLN A 115 -11.47 -4.17 3.71
C GLN A 115 -10.63 -4.13 2.43
N LEU A 116 -9.49 -3.46 2.50
CA LEU A 116 -8.52 -3.52 1.41
C LEU A 116 -7.85 -4.91 1.43
N PRO A 117 -7.73 -5.63 0.31
CA PRO A 117 -7.23 -7.02 0.29
C PRO A 117 -5.77 -7.15 0.73
N PHE A 118 -5.02 -6.05 0.75
CA PHE A 118 -3.60 -6.00 1.13
C PHE A 118 -3.36 -5.87 2.65
N VAL A 119 -4.39 -5.63 3.46
CA VAL A 119 -4.24 -5.32 4.90
C VAL A 119 -4.65 -6.45 5.85
N GLN A 120 -4.56 -7.72 5.43
CA GLN A 120 -4.89 -8.85 6.32
C GLN A 120 -4.07 -8.85 7.63
N SER A 121 -2.94 -8.15 7.67
CA SER A 121 -2.10 -7.98 8.86
C SER A 121 -2.33 -6.65 9.62
N PHE A 122 -3.04 -5.68 9.05
CA PHE A 122 -3.25 -4.34 9.66
C PHE A 122 -4.69 -4.19 10.15
N GLY A 123 -5.09 -4.98 11.14
CA GLY A 123 -6.35 -4.76 11.87
C GLY A 123 -7.61 -4.68 11.02
N ASN A 124 -8.72 -4.26 11.63
CA ASN A 124 -9.96 -4.01 10.92
C ASN A 124 -9.98 -2.55 10.41
N VAL A 125 -10.22 -2.36 9.12
CA VAL A 125 -10.35 -1.02 8.52
C VAL A 125 -11.82 -0.64 8.49
N THR A 126 -12.15 0.57 8.96
CA THR A 126 -13.51 1.11 8.99
C THR A 126 -13.50 2.57 8.56
N GLY A 127 -14.67 3.10 8.15
CA GLY A 127 -14.81 4.52 7.81
C GLY A 127 -13.95 4.97 6.64
N SER A 128 -13.70 4.08 5.66
CA SER A 128 -12.99 4.43 4.43
C SER A 128 -13.79 5.47 3.64
N ALA A 129 -13.16 6.59 3.33
CA ALA A 129 -13.73 7.62 2.48
C ALA A 129 -12.66 8.25 1.60
N CYS A 130 -13.10 8.75 0.45
CA CYS A 130 -12.24 9.47 -0.47
C CYS A 130 -12.87 10.78 -0.93
N CYS A 131 -12.02 11.73 -1.27
CA CYS A 131 -12.41 13.04 -1.80
C CYS A 131 -11.36 13.56 -2.79
N GLY A 132 -11.71 14.51 -3.64
CA GLY A 132 -10.90 14.90 -4.81
C GLY A 132 -10.28 16.31 -4.76
N THR A 133 -10.40 17.03 -3.64
CA THR A 133 -9.89 18.40 -3.51
C THR A 133 -8.71 18.47 -2.55
N ASN A 134 -7.93 19.54 -2.61
CA ASN A 134 -6.77 19.70 -1.73
C ASN A 134 -7.17 19.65 -0.24
N LEU A 135 -6.43 18.86 0.53
CA LEU A 135 -6.51 18.72 1.99
C LEU A 135 -7.92 18.37 2.50
N CYS A 136 -8.75 17.74 1.66
CA CYS A 136 -10.14 17.43 1.99
C CYS A 136 -10.29 16.28 2.99
N ASN A 137 -9.29 15.40 3.06
CA ASN A 137 -9.30 14.31 4.01
C ASN A 137 -8.99 14.85 5.40
N THR A 138 -9.87 14.58 6.35
CA THR A 138 -9.73 15.01 7.74
C THR A 138 -9.88 13.81 8.66
N VAL A 139 -9.45 13.95 9.91
CA VAL A 139 -9.65 12.90 10.91
C VAL A 139 -11.15 12.67 11.02
N SER A 140 -11.60 11.51 10.59
CA SER A 140 -12.96 11.08 10.83
C SER A 140 -13.10 10.89 12.32
N THR A 141 -13.66 11.89 13.00
CA THR A 141 -14.05 11.72 14.39
C THR A 141 -15.19 10.74 14.33
N THR A 142 -15.01 9.52 14.84
CA THR A 142 -16.15 8.66 15.17
C THR A 142 -16.93 9.40 16.24
N THR A 143 -17.78 10.33 15.82
CA THR A 143 -19.01 10.57 16.54
C THR A 143 -19.68 9.22 16.48
N THR A 144 -19.58 8.47 17.57
CA THR A 144 -20.77 7.80 18.05
C THR A 144 -21.81 8.91 18.20
N THR A 145 -22.48 9.23 17.09
CA THR A 145 -23.92 9.38 17.18
C THR A 145 -24.38 8.03 17.71
N SER A 146 -24.31 7.87 19.03
CA SER A 146 -25.47 7.38 19.75
C SER A 146 -26.61 8.12 19.08
N ALA A 147 -27.28 7.45 18.15
CA ALA A 147 -28.62 7.85 17.83
C ALA A 147 -29.31 7.84 19.19
N ALA A 148 -29.45 9.01 19.80
CA ALA A 148 -30.60 9.29 20.63
C ALA A 148 -31.77 9.06 19.68
N SER A 149 -32.18 7.79 19.61
CA SER A 149 -33.31 7.31 18.87
C SER A 149 -34.53 7.61 19.73
N ASP A 150 -34.71 8.88 20.06
CA ASP A 150 -35.97 9.39 20.56
C ASP A 150 -36.88 9.66 19.37
N THR A 151 -37.35 8.56 18.78
CA THR A 151 -38.67 8.50 18.17
C THR A 151 -39.13 7.05 18.15
N CYS A 152 -39.73 6.66 19.28
CA CYS A 152 -40.77 5.65 19.43
C CYS A 152 -40.85 4.56 18.34
N ARG A 153 -39.96 3.57 18.39
CA ARG A 153 -40.24 2.27 17.78
C ARG A 153 -41.18 1.50 18.70
N ILE A 154 -42.48 1.74 18.55
CA ILE A 154 -43.47 0.79 19.07
C ILE A 154 -43.20 -0.56 18.41
N ARG A 155 -43.03 -1.54 19.28
CA ARG A 155 -42.73 -2.95 19.03
C ARG A 155 -43.53 -3.56 17.86
N LEU A 156 -42.97 -3.55 16.66
CA LEU A 156 -43.43 -4.45 15.59
C LEU A 156 -43.29 -5.92 16.01
N THR A 157 -42.32 -6.25 16.87
CA THR A 157 -42.10 -7.63 17.36
C THR A 157 -43.18 -8.14 18.31
N MET A 158 -43.93 -7.27 19.00
CA MET A 158 -45.07 -7.70 19.83
C MET A 158 -46.39 -7.82 19.05
N ILE A 159 -46.55 -7.07 17.96
CA ILE A 159 -47.71 -7.22 17.07
C ILE A 159 -47.67 -8.58 16.38
N HIS A 160 -46.49 -9.05 15.96
CA HIS A 160 -46.33 -10.37 15.34
C HIS A 160 -46.57 -11.51 16.36
N LEU A 161 -46.20 -11.33 17.63
CA LEU A 161 -46.44 -12.31 18.70
C LEU A 161 -47.93 -12.41 19.08
N LEU A 162 -48.65 -11.27 19.13
CA LEU A 162 -50.08 -11.23 19.43
C LEU A 162 -50.94 -11.76 18.27
N ILE A 163 -50.56 -11.48 17.02
CA ILE A 163 -51.22 -12.06 15.85
C ILE A 163 -50.99 -13.58 15.82
N GLY A 164 -49.78 -14.06 16.15
CA GLY A 164 -49.51 -15.49 16.31
C GLY A 164 -50.37 -16.16 17.38
N LEU A 165 -50.55 -15.52 18.54
CA LEU A 165 -51.38 -16.05 19.63
C LEU A 165 -52.88 -16.10 19.29
N LEU A 166 -53.39 -15.10 18.53
CA LEU A 166 -54.78 -15.07 18.05
C LEU A 166 -55.05 -16.17 17.02
N VAL A 167 -54.10 -16.47 16.13
CA VAL A 167 -54.24 -17.58 15.16
C VAL A 167 -54.22 -18.94 15.87
N PHE A 168 -53.42 -19.09 16.93
CA PHE A 168 -53.35 -20.33 17.73
C PHE A 168 -54.57 -20.60 18.62
N THR A 169 -55.43 -19.61 18.85
CA THR A 169 -56.64 -19.74 19.69
C THR A 169 -57.93 -19.89 18.89
N LEU A 170 -57.85 -19.75 17.56
CA LEU A 170 -58.98 -19.87 16.62
C LEU A 170 -58.93 -21.18 15.79
N TYR A 171 -58.05 -22.11 16.13
CA TYR A 171 -57.98 -23.48 15.62
C TYR A 171 -57.93 -24.45 16.80
#